data_AF-A0A350AE71-F1
#
_entry.id   AF-A0A350AE71-F1
#
_cell.length_a   1.000
_cell.length_b   1.000
_cell.length_c   1.000
_cell.angle_alpha   90.00
_cell.angle_beta   90.00
_cell.angle_gamma   90.00
#
_symmetry.space_group_name_H-M   'P 1'
#
loop_
_entity.id
_entity.type
_entity.pdbx_description
1 polymer ?
#
loop_
_entity_poly.entity_id
_entity_poly.type
_entity_poly.pdbx_seq_one_letter_code
_entity_poly.pdbx_strand_id
1 'polypeptide(L)' 'MKNDWIIDVLSDLRTFAVTNGMVQLADQLDHSRLIAMMEMASLAKEAPVSGGSDGIKHRAYSGRARAI' A
#
# COMPACT_ATOMS: atom_id res chain seq x y z
N MET A 1 -3.58 -4.03 -5.33
CA MET A 1 -2.41 -3.36 -5.96
C MET A 1 -2.55 -1.85 -6.18
N LYS A 2 -3.73 -1.25 -6.41
CA LYS A 2 -3.76 0.21 -6.66
C LYS A 2 -3.59 1.08 -5.40
N ASN A 3 -3.97 0.58 -4.22
CA ASN A 3 -4.03 1.42 -3.02
C ASN A 3 -3.20 0.87 -1.83
N ASP A 4 -2.49 -0.26 -1.98
CA ASP A 4 -1.77 -0.91 -0.86
C ASP A 4 -0.48 -0.18 -0.46
N TRP A 5 0.03 0.68 -1.35
CA TRP A 5 1.25 1.46 -1.13
C TRP A 5 1.20 2.35 0.12
N ILE A 6 0.00 2.82 0.49
CA ILE A 6 -0.16 3.69 1.67
C ILE A 6 0.09 2.92 2.97
N ILE A 7 -0.18 1.62 3.01
CA ILE A 7 0.03 0.77 4.18
C ILE A 7 1.52 0.63 4.48
N ASP A 8 2.33 0.51 3.43
CA ASP A 8 3.78 0.44 3.53
C ASP A 8 4.34 1.78 4.02
N VAL A 9 3.88 2.91 3.44
CA VAL A 9 4.28 4.26 3.87
C VAL A 9 3.93 4.52 5.34
N LEU A 10 2.72 4.16 5.79
CA LEU A 10 2.33 4.33 7.20
C LEU A 10 3.18 3.46 8.13
N SER A 11 3.58 2.25 7.69
CA SER A 11 4.48 1.37 8.43
C SER A 11 5.89 1.97 8.57
N ASP A 12 6.42 2.56 7.49
CA ASP A 12 7.74 3.20 7.49
C ASP A 12 7.75 4.43 8.41
N LEU A 13 6.73 5.27 8.33
CA LEU A 13 6.59 6.45 9.21
C LEU A 13 6.46 6.04 10.67
N ARG A 14 5.72 4.96 10.98
CA ARG A 14 5.60 4.43 12.33
C ARG A 14 6.96 3.96 12.85
N THR A 15 7.73 3.26 12.02
CA THR A 15 9.08 2.79 12.36
C THR A 15 10.02 3.96 12.65
N PHE A 16 9.96 5.02 11.83
CA PHE A 16 10.67 6.26 12.09
C PHE A 16 10.26 6.89 13.43
N ALA A 17 8.97 7.02 13.71
CA ALA A 17 8.46 7.59 14.95
C ALA A 17 8.92 6.82 16.19
N VAL A 18 8.87 5.48 16.16
CA VAL A 18 9.36 4.61 17.25
C VAL A 18 10.85 4.81 17.47
N THR A 19 11.64 4.83 16.39
CA THR A 19 13.11 4.99 16.46
C THR A 19 13.51 6.34 17.07
N ASN A 20 12.68 7.36 16.92
CA ASN A 20 12.92 8.71 17.44
C ASN A 20 12.19 9.01 18.77
N GLY A 21 11.60 8.02 19.42
CA GLY A 21 10.89 8.22 20.71
C GLY A 21 9.60 9.05 20.59
N MET A 22 9.05 9.20 19.39
CA MET A 22 7.83 9.96 19.12
C MET A 22 6.58 9.11 19.39
N VAL A 23 6.38 8.71 20.65
CA VAL A 23 5.39 7.69 21.04
C VAL A 23 3.97 8.00 20.58
N GLN A 24 3.50 9.24 20.77
CA GLN A 24 2.14 9.64 20.34
C GLN A 24 1.97 9.57 18.81
N LEU A 25 3.00 9.96 18.05
CA LEU A 25 2.95 9.88 16.60
C LEU A 25 2.92 8.43 16.12
N ALA A 26 3.73 7.55 16.73
CA ALA A 26 3.72 6.12 16.41
C ALA A 26 2.34 5.49 16.66
N ASP A 27 1.68 5.85 17.77
CA ASP A 27 0.33 5.37 18.10
C ASP A 27 -0.73 5.88 17.12
N GLN A 28 -0.69 7.15 16.74
CA GLN A 28 -1.60 7.70 15.72
C GLN A 28 -1.40 7.06 14.34
N LEU A 29 -0.15 6.77 13.97
CA LEU A 29 0.17 6.11 12.70
C LEU A 29 -0.33 4.65 12.67
N ASP A 30 -0.28 3.97 13.81
CA ASP A 30 -0.84 2.61 13.95
C ASP A 30 -2.37 2.61 13.77
N HIS A 31 -3.07 3.53 14.44
CA HIS A 31 -4.52 3.72 14.25
C HIS A 31 -4.88 4.08 12.81
N SER A 32 -4.13 5.00 12.19
CA SER A 32 -4.36 5.42 10.81
C SER A 32 -4.21 4.25 9.83
N ARG A 33 -3.22 3.37 10.07
CA ARG A 33 -3.00 2.16 9.28
C ARG A 33 -4.18 1.18 9.38
N LEU A 34 -4.75 0.99 10.58
CA LEU A 34 -5.93 0.14 10.78
C LEU A 34 -7.17 0.68 10.06
N ILE A 35 -7.42 1.99 10.15
CA ILE A 35 -8.53 2.65 9.45
C ILE A 35 -8.38 2.46 7.93
N ALA A 36 -7.18 2.73 7.38
CA ALA A 36 -6.92 2.55 5.96
C ALA A 36 -7.19 1.11 5.51
N MET A 37 -6.73 0.10 6.26
CA MET A 37 -7.02 -1.30 5.95
C MET A 37 -8.52 -1.62 5.95
N MET A 38 -9.27 -1.09 6.92
CA MET A 38 -10.71 -1.31 7.03
C MET A 38 -11.48 -0.67 5.87
N GLU A 39 -11.13 0.57 5.50
CA GLU A 39 -11.73 1.26 4.36
C GLU A 39 -11.42 0.54 3.05
N MET A 40 -10.16 0.13 2.85
CA MET A 40 -9.75 -0.60 1.65
C MET A 40 -10.45 -1.97 1.53
N ALA A 41 -10.61 -2.68 2.65
CA ALA A 41 -11.37 -3.93 2.68
C ALA A 41 -12.86 -3.71 2.37
N SER A 42 -13.42 -2.58 2.79
CA SER A 42 -14.81 -2.21 2.52
C SER A 42 -15.02 -1.87 1.04
N LEU A 43 -14.13 -1.06 0.46
CA LEU A 43 -14.13 -0.75 -0.97
C LEU A 43 -13.97 -2.00 -1.86
N ALA A 44 -13.20 -2.99 -1.41
CA ALA A 44 -13.07 -4.26 -2.11
C ALA A 44 -14.37 -5.11 -2.10
N LYS A 45 -15.20 -4.97 -1.05
CA LYS A 45 -16.50 -5.66 -0.93
C LYS A 45 -17.59 -5.01 -1.77
N GLU A 46 -17.50 -3.71 -2.00
CA GLU A 46 -18.46 -2.94 -2.81
C GLU A 46 -18.17 -2.97 -4.31
N ALA A 47 -17.02 -3.55 -4.72
CA ALA A 47 -16.73 -3.73 -6.13
C ALA A 47 -17.79 -4.65 -6.77
N PRO A 48 -18.54 -4.19 -7.79
CA PRO A 48 -19.47 -5.05 -8.48
C PRO A 48 -18.67 -6.19 -9.11
N VAL A 49 -19.20 -7.41 -8.99
CA VAL A 49 -18.69 -8.59 -9.71
C VAL A 49 -18.88 -8.34 -11.21
N SER A 50 -17.93 -7.60 -11.80
CA SER A 50 -17.80 -7.42 -13.23
C SER A 50 -17.26 -8.73 -13.80
N GLY A 51 -18.17 -9.64 -14.14
CA GLY A 51 -17.85 -10.73 -15.04
C GLY A 51 -17.40 -10.21 -16.40
N GLY A 52 -16.42 -10.86 -17.01
CA GLY A 52 -16.15 -10.74 -18.45
C GLY A 52 -14.80 -10.11 -18.82
N SER A 53 -13.85 -11.02 -19.12
CA SER A 53 -12.97 -11.04 -20.30
C SER A 53 -12.19 -9.79 -20.76
N ASP A 54 -10.88 -10.02 -20.82
CA ASP A 54 -9.98 -9.74 -21.94
C ASP A 54 -9.37 -8.33 -22.07
N GLY A 55 -8.05 -8.30 -22.25
CA GLY A 55 -7.27 -7.05 -22.23
C GLY A 55 -5.77 -7.26 -22.03
N ILE A 56 -5.15 -7.92 -23.01
CA ILE A 56 -3.72 -8.16 -23.18
C ILE A 56 -2.81 -6.92 -22.98
N LYS A 57 -1.79 -7.13 -22.14
CA LYS A 57 -0.36 -6.71 -22.21
C LYS A 57 0.03 -5.23 -22.17
N HIS A 58 0.75 -4.85 -21.11
CA HIS A 58 2.01 -4.10 -21.26
C HIS A 58 2.89 -4.18 -20.00
N ARG A 59 3.90 -5.06 -19.99
CA ARG A 59 5.15 -4.80 -19.25
C ARG A 59 6.32 -5.56 -19.86
N ALA A 60 6.83 -5.04 -20.98
CA ALA A 60 8.24 -5.23 -21.31
C ALA A 60 9.04 -4.19 -20.50
N TYR A 61 9.57 -4.60 -19.36
CA TYR A 61 10.80 -3.98 -18.85
C TYR A 61 11.93 -4.92 -19.26
N SER A 62 12.41 -4.75 -20.49
CA SER A 62 13.70 -5.31 -20.88
C SER A 62 14.80 -4.52 -20.17
N GLY A 63 15.77 -5.26 -19.67
CA GLY A 63 16.71 -4.82 -18.66
C GLY A 63 17.66 -3.71 -19.10
N ARG A 64 18.14 -2.99 -18.10
CA ARG A 64 19.46 -2.36 -18.15
C ARG A 64 20.13 -2.39 -16.77
N ALA A 65 20.74 -3.54 -16.49
CA ALA A 65 21.90 -3.72 -15.62
C ALA A 65 22.77 -4.71 -16.42
N ARG A 66 24.06 -4.59 -16.67
CA ARG A 66 25.27 -3.95 -16.11
C ARG A 66 26.22 -3.75 -17.35
N ALA A 67 27.41 -3.17 -17.36
CA ALA A 67 28.49 -3.03 -16.39
C ALA A 67 29.42 -1.88 -16.85
N ILE A 68 30.30 -1.50 -15.92
CA ILE A 68 31.52 -0.67 -16.01
C ILE A 68 32.32 -0.80 -17.31
#